data_AF-A0AB37KSW1-F1
#
_entry.id   AF-A0AB37KSW1-F1
#
_cell.length_a   1.000
_cell.length_b   1.000
_cell.length_c   1.000
_cell.angle_alpha   90.00
_cell.angle_beta   90.00
_cell.angle_gamma   90.00
#
_symmetry.space_group_name_H-M   'P 1'
#
loop_
_entity.id
_entity.type
_entity.pdbx_description
1 polymer ?
#
loop_
_entity_poly.entity_id
_entity_poly.type
_entity_poly.pdbx_seq_one_letter_code
_entity_poly.pdbx_strand_id
1 'polypeptide(L)'
;MRYTQEQISTALVLLKATGSPDKVVQTLGYPSAPMLYHWHKKYPEYYDVPNQKHWRQASTELKHDVIKRCLIKGEPVKLVTEEIGYIPSLIYKWIREYREKGCFQPTKKTTANINVNPNDITSAEDINELKAQMLDMQMEIDILKETINVLKKGPGIDQTALSNREKAVIIDALKNRYSLPDLLKKLNLAKSSYYYQEKTIYAEDKYSNLRKRIVQLFHENRDIFGYRRIHTLLHREGIKVSEKAVRRIMKQEKLIIRRKRRQKYNSYKGEITPAVENVIARDFHATKPNQKWLTDITEFSIFTKQKK
;
A
#
# COMPACT_ATOMS: atom_id res chain seq x y z
N MET A 1 27.02 -73.50 7.49
CA MET A 1 27.35 -73.09 8.87
C MET A 1 26.23 -72.18 9.39
N ARG A 2 25.57 -72.53 10.50
CA ARG A 2 24.59 -71.66 11.16
C ARG A 2 25.33 -70.90 12.27
N TYR A 3 25.39 -69.58 12.17
CA TYR A 3 25.95 -68.72 13.21
C TYR A 3 24.93 -68.58 14.35
N THR A 4 25.41 -68.52 15.59
CA THR A 4 24.55 -68.36 16.77
C THR A 4 24.02 -66.93 16.88
N GLN A 5 22.91 -66.73 17.60
CA GLN A 5 22.31 -65.39 17.77
C GLN A 5 23.28 -64.41 18.46
N GLU A 6 24.13 -64.91 19.37
CA GLU A 6 25.18 -64.12 20.03
C GLU A 6 26.30 -63.70 19.08
N GLN A 7 26.67 -64.56 18.13
CA GLN A 7 27.64 -64.23 17.08
C GLN A 7 27.10 -63.17 16.11
N ILE A 8 25.79 -63.20 15.84
CA ILE A 8 25.13 -62.20 14.99
C ILE A 8 25.05 -60.85 15.71
N SER A 9 24.68 -60.83 16.99
CA SER A 9 24.54 -59.58 17.75
C SER A 9 25.90 -58.90 17.98
N THR A 10 26.93 -59.66 18.36
CA THR A 10 28.30 -59.13 18.54
C THR A 10 28.87 -58.52 17.26
N ALA A 11 28.68 -59.19 16.12
CA ALA A 11 29.11 -58.67 14.81
C ALA A 11 28.38 -57.37 14.42
N LEU A 12 27.07 -57.27 14.68
CA LEU A 12 26.30 -56.06 14.41
C LEU A 12 26.68 -54.89 15.35
N VAL A 13 26.93 -55.15 16.63
CA VAL A 13 27.42 -54.14 17.59
C VAL A 13 28.81 -53.62 17.20
N LEU A 14 29.71 -54.51 16.79
CA LEU A 14 31.04 -54.11 16.31
C LEU A 14 30.98 -53.32 15.00
N LEU A 15 30.07 -53.68 14.09
CA LEU A 15 29.81 -52.89 12.90
C LEU A 15 29.36 -51.46 13.31
N LYS A 16 28.60 -51.31 14.40
CA LYS A 16 28.04 -50.02 14.83
C LYS A 16 29.12 -49.10 15.35
N ALA A 17 30.07 -49.68 16.09
CA ALA A 17 31.22 -48.96 16.60
C ALA A 17 32.24 -48.58 15.51
N THR A 18 32.41 -49.44 14.49
CA THR A 18 33.50 -49.28 13.51
C THR A 18 33.08 -48.65 12.18
N GLY A 19 31.80 -48.74 11.81
CA GLY A 19 31.25 -48.22 10.55
C GLY A 19 31.78 -48.89 9.28
N SER A 20 32.61 -49.93 9.39
CA SER A 20 33.29 -50.58 8.26
C SER A 20 33.15 -52.11 8.35
N PRO A 21 32.47 -52.76 7.39
CA PRO A 21 32.30 -54.21 7.38
C PRO A 21 33.62 -54.96 7.34
N ASP A 22 34.60 -54.46 6.59
CA ASP A 22 35.91 -55.13 6.42
C ASP A 22 36.70 -55.16 7.72
N LYS A 23 36.59 -54.11 8.55
CA LYS A 23 37.18 -54.10 9.90
C LYS A 23 36.55 -55.13 10.83
N VAL A 24 35.24 -55.37 10.71
CA VAL A 24 34.54 -56.40 11.50
C VAL A 24 34.98 -57.80 11.09
N VAL A 25 35.14 -58.03 9.78
CA VAL A 25 35.65 -59.31 9.29
C VAL A 25 37.10 -59.55 9.72
N GLN A 26 37.93 -58.50 9.72
CA GLN A 26 39.31 -58.59 10.20
C GLN A 26 39.42 -58.86 11.71
N THR A 27 38.52 -58.31 12.53
CA THR A 27 38.59 -58.45 14.00
C THR A 27 37.97 -59.76 14.51
N LEU A 28 36.86 -60.21 13.93
CA LEU A 28 36.15 -61.40 14.39
C LEU A 28 36.51 -62.66 13.59
N GLY A 29 37.05 -62.52 12.37
CA GLY A 29 37.32 -63.64 11.46
C GLY A 29 36.07 -64.30 10.86
N TYR A 30 34.88 -63.82 11.25
CA TYR A 30 33.57 -64.17 10.73
C TYR A 30 32.63 -62.96 10.90
N PRO A 31 31.49 -62.89 10.20
CA PRO A 31 31.12 -63.61 8.98
C PRO A 31 31.74 -62.91 7.75
N SER A 32 31.36 -63.31 6.52
CA SER A 32 31.79 -62.58 5.32
C SER A 32 31.11 -61.21 5.20
N ALA A 33 31.77 -60.23 4.55
CA ALA A 33 31.21 -58.88 4.37
C ALA A 33 29.79 -58.89 3.73
N PRO A 34 29.47 -59.73 2.72
CA PRO A 34 28.10 -59.86 2.20
C PRO A 34 27.09 -60.36 3.25
N MET A 35 27.53 -61.22 4.16
CA MET A 35 26.68 -61.75 5.23
C MET A 35 26.39 -60.68 6.29
N LEU A 36 27.35 -59.80 6.59
CA LEU A 36 27.11 -58.62 7.45
C LEU A 36 26.03 -57.71 6.87
N TYR A 37 26.05 -57.45 5.56
CA TYR A 37 24.99 -56.68 4.91
C TYR A 37 23.63 -57.37 4.98
N HIS A 38 23.60 -58.70 4.84
CA HIS A 38 22.38 -59.48 4.99
C HIS A 38 21.82 -59.41 6.42
N TRP A 39 22.67 -59.54 7.45
CA TRP A 39 22.27 -59.42 8.84
C TRP A 39 21.84 -58.01 9.20
N HIS A 40 22.54 -56.99 8.71
CA HIS A 40 22.16 -55.58 8.87
C HIS A 40 20.76 -55.30 8.32
N LYS A 41 20.38 -55.94 7.19
CA LYS A 41 19.03 -55.82 6.62
C LYS A 41 17.98 -56.64 7.37
N LYS A 42 18.38 -57.78 7.96
CA LYS A 42 17.47 -58.75 8.59
C LYS A 42 17.16 -58.44 10.06
N TYR A 43 18.07 -57.78 10.78
CA TYR A 43 17.94 -57.45 12.21
C TYR A 43 18.07 -55.94 12.46
N PRO A 44 17.10 -55.13 12.01
CA PRO A 44 17.12 -53.67 12.18
C PRO A 44 16.99 -53.21 13.64
N GLU A 45 16.57 -54.09 14.55
CA GLU A 45 16.45 -53.84 15.99
C GLU A 45 17.80 -53.49 16.67
N TYR A 46 18.93 -53.87 16.05
CA TYR A 46 20.28 -53.63 16.58
C TYR A 46 20.93 -52.34 16.05
N TYR A 47 20.24 -51.60 15.18
CA TYR A 47 20.71 -50.32 14.62
C TYR A 47 19.57 -49.30 14.49
N ASP A 48 19.66 -48.24 15.28
CA ASP A 48 18.86 -47.04 15.07
C ASP A 48 19.31 -46.32 13.81
N VAL A 49 18.69 -46.64 12.67
CA VAL A 49 18.66 -45.72 11.53
C VAL A 49 17.19 -45.51 11.17
N PRO A 50 16.65 -44.28 11.35
CA PRO A 50 15.35 -43.93 10.80
C PRO A 50 15.38 -44.26 9.31
N ASN A 51 14.46 -45.11 8.88
CA ASN A 51 14.32 -45.51 7.49
C ASN A 51 13.97 -44.25 6.67
N GLN A 52 14.99 -43.50 6.21
CA GLN A 52 14.81 -42.33 5.39
C GLN A 52 14.31 -42.81 4.02
N LYS A 53 12.98 -42.87 3.88
CA LYS A 53 12.33 -43.00 2.58
C LYS A 53 12.83 -41.84 1.72
N HIS A 54 13.82 -42.10 0.88
CA HIS A 54 14.22 -41.17 -0.16
C HIS A 54 13.04 -41.02 -1.11
N TRP A 55 12.37 -39.87 -1.08
CA TRP A 55 11.45 -39.48 -2.12
C TRP A 55 12.28 -39.41 -3.41
N ARG A 56 12.21 -40.46 -4.24
CA ARG A 56 12.92 -40.54 -5.54
C ARG A 56 12.60 -39.35 -6.46
N GLN A 57 11.61 -38.53 -6.09
CA GLN A 57 11.20 -37.33 -6.79
C GLN A 57 10.68 -36.30 -5.78
N ALA A 58 11.43 -35.21 -5.57
CA ALA A 58 10.92 -34.07 -4.82
C ALA A 58 9.84 -33.35 -5.65
N SER A 59 8.74 -32.93 -4.98
CA SER A 59 7.70 -32.10 -5.60
C SER A 59 8.30 -30.81 -6.17
N THR A 60 7.74 -30.30 -7.28
CA THR A 60 8.14 -29.03 -7.88
C THR A 60 8.00 -27.88 -6.89
N GLU A 61 6.95 -27.87 -6.07
CA GLU A 61 6.72 -26.85 -5.04
C GLU A 61 7.83 -26.86 -3.99
N LEU A 62 8.20 -28.05 -3.50
CA LEU A 62 9.28 -28.20 -2.52
C LEU A 62 10.62 -27.71 -3.07
N LYS A 63 10.93 -28.00 -4.34
CA LYS A 63 12.14 -27.47 -4.99
C LYS A 63 12.15 -25.94 -5.08
N HIS A 64 11.00 -25.33 -5.39
CA HIS A 64 10.90 -23.87 -5.43
C HIS A 64 11.08 -23.25 -4.04
N ASP A 65 10.52 -23.85 -2.99
CA ASP A 65 10.69 -23.36 -1.63
C ASP A 65 12.15 -23.44 -1.16
N VAL A 66 12.81 -24.59 -1.37
CA VAL A 66 14.24 -24.77 -1.09
C VAL A 66 15.10 -23.72 -1.77
N ILE A 67 14.82 -23.42 -3.04
CA ILE A 67 15.56 -22.41 -3.79
C ILE A 67 15.28 -21.00 -3.28
N LYS A 68 14.03 -20.65 -2.96
CA LYS A 68 13.71 -19.33 -2.38
C LYS A 68 14.48 -19.12 -1.08
N ARG A 69 14.54 -20.14 -0.22
CA ARG A 69 15.32 -20.10 1.02
C ARG A 69 16.83 -19.91 0.77
N CYS A 70 17.39 -20.66 -0.19
CA CYS A 70 18.83 -20.56 -0.47
C CYS A 70 19.23 -19.28 -1.23
N LEU A 71 18.46 -18.84 -2.24
CA LEU A 71 18.83 -17.73 -3.12
C LEU A 71 18.31 -16.37 -2.67
N ILE A 72 17.08 -16.30 -2.14
CA ILE A 72 16.46 -15.02 -1.76
C ILE A 72 16.75 -14.72 -0.29
N LYS A 73 16.60 -15.71 0.59
CA LYS A 73 16.85 -15.54 2.03
C LYS A 73 18.33 -15.72 2.42
N GLY A 74 19.15 -16.30 1.53
CA GLY A 74 20.59 -16.47 1.75
C GLY A 74 20.95 -17.53 2.81
N GLU A 75 20.03 -18.44 3.12
CA GLU A 75 20.27 -19.50 4.11
C GLU A 75 21.33 -20.49 3.61
N PRO A 76 22.27 -20.94 4.47
CA PRO A 76 23.29 -21.90 4.05
C PRO A 76 22.64 -23.26 3.76
N VAL A 77 23.05 -23.87 2.64
CA VAL A 77 22.49 -25.14 2.14
C VAL A 77 22.49 -26.24 3.19
N LYS A 78 23.48 -26.28 4.09
CA LYS A 78 23.57 -27.27 5.18
C LYS A 78 22.38 -27.22 6.15
N LEU A 79 21.94 -26.02 6.55
CA LEU A 79 20.79 -25.87 7.45
C LEU A 79 19.49 -26.31 6.75
N VAL A 80 19.33 -25.92 5.48
CA VAL A 80 18.17 -26.29 4.66
C VAL A 80 18.12 -27.82 4.44
N THR A 81 19.26 -28.50 4.36
CA THR A 81 19.31 -29.96 4.22
C THR A 81 18.92 -30.70 5.48
N GLU A 82 19.33 -30.20 6.65
CA GLU A 82 19.05 -30.84 7.94
C GLU A 82 17.55 -30.79 8.27
N GLU A 83 16.88 -29.69 7.92
CA GLU A 83 15.44 -29.52 8.15
C GLU A 83 14.58 -30.36 7.20
N ILE A 84 14.97 -30.47 5.92
CA ILE A 84 14.13 -31.08 4.87
C ILE A 84 14.52 -32.55 4.63
N GLY A 85 15.69 -32.98 5.13
CA GLY A 85 16.17 -34.35 5.04
C GLY A 85 16.68 -34.76 3.64
N TYR A 86 17.13 -33.80 2.83
CA TYR A 86 17.75 -34.06 1.52
C TYR A 86 19.27 -33.89 1.56
N ILE A 87 19.97 -34.55 0.64
CA ILE A 87 21.44 -34.49 0.56
C ILE A 87 21.86 -33.13 -0.04
N PRO A 88 22.89 -32.45 0.52
CA PRO A 88 23.37 -31.16 0.01
C PRO A 88 23.68 -31.14 -1.49
N SER A 89 24.27 -32.22 -2.02
CA SER A 89 24.60 -32.35 -3.44
C SER A 89 23.36 -32.25 -4.36
N LEU A 90 22.20 -32.69 -3.88
CA LEU A 90 20.95 -32.61 -4.64
C LEU A 90 20.40 -31.18 -4.67
N ILE A 91 20.52 -30.43 -3.58
CA ILE A 91 20.13 -29.02 -3.52
C ILE A 91 21.04 -28.17 -4.42
N TYR A 92 22.36 -28.41 -4.41
CA TYR A 92 23.27 -27.74 -5.34
C TYR A 92 22.93 -28.05 -6.80
N LYS A 93 22.54 -29.29 -7.12
CA LYS A 93 22.04 -29.67 -8.45
C LYS A 93 20.78 -28.89 -8.83
N TRP A 94 19.83 -28.74 -7.91
CA TRP A 94 18.60 -27.96 -8.12
C TRP A 94 18.90 -26.48 -8.34
N ILE A 95 19.79 -25.87 -7.54
CA ILE A 95 20.21 -24.48 -7.71
C ILE A 95 20.84 -24.26 -9.09
N ARG A 96 21.68 -25.21 -9.55
CA ARG A 96 22.27 -25.16 -10.89
C ARG A 96 21.21 -25.25 -11.98
N GLU A 97 20.31 -26.22 -11.90
CA GLU A 97 19.21 -26.39 -12.88
C GLU A 97 18.34 -25.13 -12.95
N TYR A 98 18.05 -24.49 -11.82
CA TYR A 98 17.27 -23.26 -11.75
C TYR A 98 18.00 -22.05 -12.34
N ARG A 99 19.32 -21.94 -12.13
CA ARG A 99 20.12 -20.87 -12.75
C ARG A 99 20.21 -21.03 -14.27
N GLU A 100 20.27 -22.25 -14.77
CA GLU A 100 20.36 -22.52 -16.21
C GLU A 100 18.99 -22.39 -16.93
N LYS A 101 17.90 -22.85 -16.29
CA LYS A 101 16.58 -22.96 -16.95
C LYS A 101 15.52 -21.98 -16.45
N GLY A 102 15.75 -21.30 -15.33
CA GLY A 102 14.78 -20.39 -14.69
C GLY A 102 13.57 -21.05 -14.02
N CYS A 103 13.29 -22.34 -14.29
CA CYS A 103 12.19 -23.08 -13.69
C CYS A 103 12.44 -24.60 -13.59
N PHE A 104 11.74 -25.28 -12.68
CA PHE A 104 11.74 -26.75 -12.59
C PHE A 104 10.62 -27.35 -13.43
N GLN A 105 10.95 -28.13 -14.44
CA GLN A 105 9.95 -28.89 -15.18
C GLN A 105 9.49 -30.13 -14.39
N PRO A 106 8.20 -30.44 -14.36
CA PRO A 106 7.72 -31.69 -13.82
C PRO A 106 8.30 -32.84 -14.64
N THR A 107 8.86 -33.83 -13.95
CA THR A 107 9.33 -35.06 -14.59
C THR A 107 8.13 -35.84 -15.12
N LYS A 108 7.98 -35.90 -16.44
CA LYS A 108 6.95 -36.71 -17.10
C LYS A 108 7.05 -38.16 -16.63
N LYS A 109 6.12 -38.59 -15.76
CA LYS A 109 5.84 -40.00 -15.52
C LYS A 109 4.51 -40.31 -16.21
N THR A 110 4.64 -41.12 -17.26
CA THR A 110 3.57 -41.83 -17.98
C THR A 110 2.41 -40.96 -18.46
N THR A 111 2.51 -40.51 -19.71
CA THR A 111 1.31 -40.26 -20.52
C THR A 111 1.31 -41.34 -21.58
N ALA A 112 0.22 -42.11 -21.66
CA ALA A 112 -0.15 -42.77 -22.90
C ALA A 112 0.05 -41.77 -24.06
N ASN A 113 0.54 -42.24 -25.20
CA ASN A 113 0.84 -41.45 -26.40
C ASN A 113 -0.22 -40.37 -26.68
N ILE A 114 -0.03 -39.19 -26.10
CA ILE A 114 -0.52 -37.93 -26.64
C ILE A 114 0.70 -37.41 -27.37
N ASN A 115 0.64 -37.51 -28.69
CA ASN A 115 1.57 -36.86 -29.60
C ASN A 115 1.36 -35.35 -29.46
N VAL A 116 1.92 -34.74 -28.40
CA VAL A 116 1.95 -33.29 -28.26
C VAL A 116 3.06 -32.80 -29.16
N ASN A 117 2.65 -32.18 -30.26
CA ASN A 117 3.50 -31.53 -31.23
C ASN A 117 4.26 -30.40 -30.50
N PRO A 118 5.60 -30.24 -30.67
CA PRO A 118 6.36 -29.19 -29.99
C PRO A 118 5.93 -27.76 -30.35
N ASN A 119 5.08 -27.59 -31.37
CA ASN A 119 4.47 -26.33 -31.78
C ASN A 119 3.30 -25.86 -30.91
N ASP A 120 2.76 -26.70 -30.03
CA ASP A 120 1.59 -26.35 -29.20
C ASP A 120 1.96 -25.63 -27.90
N ILE A 121 3.26 -25.46 -27.63
CA ILE A 121 3.75 -24.64 -26.52
C ILE A 121 4.21 -23.33 -27.14
N THR A 122 3.42 -22.29 -26.95
CA THR A 122 3.64 -20.91 -27.44
C THR A 122 3.47 -20.72 -28.94
N SER A 123 2.21 -20.67 -29.39
CA SER A 123 1.92 -19.87 -30.58
C SER A 123 2.42 -18.45 -30.31
N ALA A 124 3.14 -17.85 -31.26
CA ALA A 124 3.57 -16.45 -31.17
C ALA A 124 2.39 -15.50 -30.88
N GLU A 125 1.19 -15.92 -31.27
CA GLU A 125 -0.10 -15.31 -30.99
C GLU A 125 -0.37 -15.18 -29.48
N ASP A 126 -0.20 -16.25 -28.69
CA ASP A 126 -0.42 -16.21 -27.23
C ASP A 126 0.55 -15.26 -26.51
N ILE A 127 1.80 -15.23 -26.97
CA ILE A 127 2.82 -14.31 -26.44
C ILE A 127 2.46 -12.86 -26.78
N ASN A 128 1.96 -12.62 -27.99
CA ASN A 128 1.55 -11.29 -28.41
C ASN A 128 0.29 -10.83 -27.67
N GLU A 129 -0.66 -11.74 -27.41
CA GLU A 129 -1.85 -11.46 -26.63
C GLU A 129 -1.50 -11.10 -25.19
N LEU A 130 -0.62 -11.87 -24.54
CA LEU A 130 -0.13 -11.56 -23.20
C LEU A 130 0.61 -10.22 -23.14
N LYS A 131 1.45 -9.91 -24.13
CA LYS A 131 2.10 -8.60 -24.23
C LYS A 131 1.09 -7.46 -24.37
N ALA A 132 0.04 -7.65 -25.17
CA ALA A 132 -1.03 -6.66 -25.32
C ALA A 132 -1.77 -6.45 -23.99
N GLN A 133 -2.10 -7.52 -23.26
CA GLN A 133 -2.72 -7.43 -21.93
C GLN A 133 -1.81 -6.71 -20.92
N MET A 134 -0.51 -6.97 -20.93
CA MET A 134 0.43 -6.27 -20.05
C MET A 134 0.50 -4.76 -20.35
N LEU A 135 0.52 -4.37 -21.64
CA LEU A 135 0.49 -2.96 -22.03
C LEU A 135 -0.82 -2.28 -21.60
N ASP A 136 -1.94 -2.97 -21.73
CA ASP A 136 -3.26 -2.49 -21.35
C ASP A 136 -3.36 -2.26 -19.83
N MET A 137 -2.91 -3.23 -19.04
CA MET A 137 -2.82 -3.10 -17.58
C MET A 137 -1.87 -1.97 -17.15
N GLN A 138 -0.72 -1.83 -17.83
CA GLN A 138 0.22 -0.75 -17.54
C GLN A 138 -0.40 0.63 -17.81
N MET A 139 -1.18 0.75 -18.88
CA MET A 139 -1.92 1.97 -19.19
C MET A 139 -2.93 2.31 -18.10
N GLU A 140 -3.69 1.33 -17.60
CA GLU A 140 -4.66 1.54 -16.50
C GLU A 140 -3.99 2.00 -15.21
N ILE A 141 -2.84 1.41 -14.87
CA ILE A 141 -2.06 1.81 -13.68
C ILE A 141 -1.59 3.26 -13.83
N ASP A 142 -1.09 3.64 -14.99
CA ASP A 142 -0.60 5.00 -15.24
C ASP A 142 -1.76 6.02 -15.22
N ILE A 143 -2.92 5.68 -15.79
CA ILE A 143 -4.16 6.48 -15.68
C ILE A 143 -4.56 6.67 -14.22
N LEU A 144 -4.55 5.61 -13.41
CA LEU A 144 -4.91 5.69 -11.99
C LEU A 144 -3.93 6.58 -11.21
N LYS A 145 -2.62 6.44 -11.46
CA LYS A 145 -1.59 7.29 -10.84
C LYS A 145 -1.79 8.76 -11.18
N GLU A 146 -2.03 9.08 -12.46
CA GLU A 146 -2.28 10.47 -12.85
C GLU A 146 -3.62 11.00 -12.33
N THR A 147 -4.64 10.14 -12.22
CA THR A 147 -5.91 10.49 -11.59
C THR A 147 -5.72 10.92 -10.14
N ILE A 148 -4.88 10.20 -9.38
CA ILE A 148 -4.50 10.57 -8.01
C ILE A 148 -3.77 11.91 -7.98
N ASN A 149 -2.80 12.13 -8.88
CA ASN A 149 -2.05 13.39 -8.97
C ASN A 149 -2.97 14.59 -9.22
N VAL A 150 -3.90 14.46 -10.18
CA VAL A 150 -4.81 15.54 -10.59
C VAL A 150 -5.86 15.83 -9.51
N LEU A 151 -6.44 14.79 -8.91
CA LEU A 151 -7.53 14.97 -7.95
C LEU A 151 -7.06 15.25 -6.53
N LYS A 152 -5.80 14.96 -6.18
CA LYS A 152 -5.26 15.00 -4.79
C LYS A 152 -6.21 14.38 -3.76
N LYS A 153 -7.04 13.43 -4.18
CA LYS A 153 -8.04 12.73 -3.36
C LYS A 153 -7.57 11.30 -3.17
N GLY A 154 -7.93 10.73 -2.01
CA GLY A 154 -7.53 9.38 -1.61
C GLY A 154 -8.00 8.28 -2.57
N PRO A 155 -7.54 7.03 -2.36
CA PRO A 155 -7.56 5.94 -3.35
C PRO A 155 -8.94 5.30 -3.62
N GLY A 156 -10.05 6.04 -3.47
CA GLY A 156 -11.41 5.50 -3.53
C GLY A 156 -12.34 6.23 -4.49
N ILE A 157 -11.89 6.61 -5.69
CA ILE A 157 -12.73 7.34 -6.65
C ILE A 157 -13.03 6.46 -7.86
N ASP A 158 -14.31 6.26 -8.13
CA ASP A 158 -14.78 5.60 -9.34
C ASP A 158 -14.34 6.41 -10.58
N GLN A 159 -13.62 5.76 -11.50
CA GLN A 159 -13.17 6.39 -12.76
C GLN A 159 -14.34 6.91 -13.61
N THR A 160 -15.54 6.35 -13.41
CA THR A 160 -16.80 6.76 -14.05
C THR A 160 -17.30 8.12 -13.58
N ALA A 161 -16.85 8.62 -12.41
CA ALA A 161 -17.25 9.91 -11.86
C ALA A 161 -16.37 11.10 -12.32
N LEU A 162 -15.35 10.85 -13.15
CA LEU A 162 -14.44 11.89 -13.63
C LEU A 162 -15.13 12.87 -14.58
N SER A 163 -14.96 14.17 -14.36
CA SER A 163 -15.42 15.20 -15.28
C SER A 163 -14.67 15.13 -16.61
N ASN A 164 -15.32 15.48 -17.73
CA ASN A 164 -14.66 15.53 -19.05
C ASN A 164 -13.40 16.42 -19.05
N ARG A 165 -13.37 17.47 -18.22
CA ARG A 165 -12.19 18.31 -18.03
C ARG A 165 -11.05 17.57 -17.34
N GLU A 166 -11.35 16.80 -16.30
CA GLU A 166 -10.36 16.00 -15.55
C GLU A 166 -9.79 14.89 -16.44
N LYS A 167 -10.66 14.21 -17.20
CA LYS A 167 -10.25 13.23 -18.21
C LYS A 167 -9.30 13.83 -19.24
N ALA A 168 -9.60 15.03 -19.74
CA ALA A 168 -8.73 15.72 -20.70
C ALA A 168 -7.34 16.05 -20.11
N VAL A 169 -7.27 16.47 -18.84
CA VAL A 169 -5.99 16.73 -18.15
C VAL A 169 -5.16 15.44 -18.01
N ILE A 170 -5.78 14.31 -17.66
CA ILE A 170 -5.10 13.02 -17.55
C ILE A 170 -4.57 12.58 -18.93
N ILE A 171 -5.39 12.73 -19.98
CA ILE A 171 -4.97 12.41 -21.35
C ILE A 171 -3.80 13.29 -21.78
N ASP A 172 -3.85 14.59 -21.49
CA ASP A 172 -2.78 15.54 -21.85
C ASP A 172 -1.43 15.19 -21.18
N ALA A 173 -1.47 14.68 -19.94
CA ALA A 173 -0.28 14.20 -19.23
C ALA A 173 0.29 12.90 -19.84
N LEU A 174 -0.57 11.99 -20.30
CA LEU A 174 -0.20 10.66 -20.79
C LEU A 174 0.02 10.60 -22.31
N LYS A 175 -0.32 11.65 -23.07
CA LYS A 175 -0.25 11.67 -24.55
C LYS A 175 1.15 11.40 -25.11
N ASN A 176 2.20 11.64 -24.33
CA ASN A 176 3.59 11.40 -24.73
C ASN A 176 3.99 9.92 -24.60
N ARG A 177 3.23 9.12 -23.85
CA ARG A 177 3.53 7.71 -23.54
C ARG A 177 2.62 6.73 -24.29
N TYR A 178 1.37 7.11 -24.51
CA TYR A 178 0.35 6.25 -25.09
C TYR A 178 -0.37 6.93 -26.26
N SER A 179 -0.94 6.11 -27.14
CA SER A 179 -1.72 6.57 -28.29
C SER A 179 -3.02 7.23 -27.84
N LEU A 180 -3.34 8.41 -28.40
CA LEU A 180 -4.54 9.18 -28.06
C LEU A 180 -5.86 8.37 -28.25
N PRO A 181 -6.08 7.62 -29.35
CA PRO A 181 -7.25 6.76 -29.50
C PRO A 181 -7.47 5.76 -28.36
N ASP A 182 -6.39 5.17 -27.85
CA ASP A 182 -6.47 4.13 -26.82
C ASP A 182 -6.81 4.76 -25.46
N LEU A 183 -6.19 5.91 -25.13
CA LEU A 183 -6.53 6.70 -23.96
C LEU A 183 -7.99 7.18 -23.97
N LEU A 184 -8.48 7.62 -25.13
CA LEU A 184 -9.88 8.06 -25.29
C LEU A 184 -10.87 6.92 -25.10
N LYS A 185 -10.56 5.72 -25.61
CA LYS A 185 -11.37 4.50 -25.39
C LYS A 185 -11.40 4.13 -23.92
N LYS A 186 -10.24 4.08 -23.25
CA LYS A 186 -10.13 3.72 -21.83
C LYS A 186 -10.89 4.68 -20.91
N LEU A 187 -10.77 5.98 -21.14
CA LEU A 187 -11.46 7.00 -20.33
C LEU A 187 -12.89 7.29 -20.80
N ASN A 188 -13.37 6.59 -21.84
CA ASN A 188 -14.68 6.78 -22.45
C ASN A 188 -14.97 8.27 -22.74
N LEU A 189 -14.07 8.93 -23.48
CA LEU A 189 -14.17 10.34 -23.86
C LEU A 189 -14.16 10.46 -25.38
N ALA A 190 -15.15 11.17 -25.94
CA ALA A 190 -15.19 11.46 -27.36
C ALA A 190 -14.03 12.36 -27.80
N LYS A 191 -13.47 12.13 -28.99
CA LYS A 191 -12.37 12.92 -29.56
C LYS A 191 -12.69 14.42 -29.62
N SER A 192 -13.90 14.79 -30.02
CA SER A 192 -14.36 16.19 -30.06
C SER A 192 -14.38 16.84 -28.67
N SER A 193 -14.84 16.10 -27.66
CA SER A 193 -14.84 16.55 -26.26
C SER A 193 -13.42 16.79 -25.74
N TYR A 194 -12.45 15.92 -26.10
CA TYR A 194 -11.05 16.13 -25.74
C TYR A 194 -10.51 17.44 -26.30
N TYR A 195 -10.57 17.65 -27.62
CA TYR A 195 -10.06 18.88 -28.24
C TYR A 195 -10.79 20.14 -27.78
N TYR A 196 -12.09 20.03 -27.48
CA TYR A 196 -12.82 21.13 -26.85
C TYR A 196 -12.23 21.47 -25.48
N GLN A 197 -12.01 20.47 -24.62
CA GLN A 197 -11.45 20.70 -23.28
C GLN A 197 -10.01 21.21 -23.35
N GLU A 198 -9.17 20.62 -24.20
CA GLU A 198 -7.81 21.08 -24.46
C GLU A 198 -7.81 22.56 -24.83
N LYS A 199 -8.63 22.96 -25.81
CA LYS A 199 -8.77 24.37 -26.20
C LYS A 199 -9.22 25.26 -25.05
N THR A 200 -10.14 24.81 -24.20
CA THR A 200 -10.59 25.61 -23.04
C THR A 200 -9.56 25.71 -21.91
N ILE A 201 -8.69 24.71 -21.76
CA ILE A 201 -7.61 24.72 -20.76
C ILE A 201 -6.52 25.71 -21.19
N TYR A 202 -6.17 25.71 -22.47
CA TYR A 202 -5.20 26.64 -23.04
C TYR A 202 -5.76 28.03 -23.33
N ALA A 203 -7.09 28.18 -23.38
CA ALA A 203 -7.72 29.48 -23.51
C ALA A 203 -7.46 30.32 -22.25
N GLU A 204 -6.98 31.54 -22.44
CA GLU A 204 -6.81 32.50 -21.35
C GLU A 204 -8.14 32.78 -20.64
N ASP A 205 -8.10 32.89 -19.30
CA ASP A 205 -9.29 33.31 -18.54
C ASP A 205 -9.66 34.72 -19.00
N LYS A 206 -10.77 34.83 -19.74
CA LYS A 206 -11.38 36.09 -20.17
C LYS A 206 -11.53 37.10 -19.03
N TYR A 207 -11.68 36.61 -17.81
CA TYR A 207 -11.86 37.43 -16.61
C TYR A 207 -10.58 37.58 -15.77
N SER A 208 -9.41 37.15 -16.25
CA SER A 208 -8.13 37.21 -15.51
C SER A 208 -7.83 38.62 -14.99
N ASN A 209 -7.87 39.64 -15.86
CA ASN A 209 -7.64 41.04 -15.50
C ASN A 209 -8.71 41.56 -14.54
N LEU A 210 -9.97 41.22 -14.78
CA LEU A 210 -11.08 41.61 -13.91
C LEU A 210 -10.95 40.99 -12.50
N ARG A 211 -10.51 39.74 -12.42
CA ARG A 211 -10.32 38.98 -11.17
C ARG A 211 -9.22 39.64 -10.33
N LYS A 212 -8.08 39.98 -10.93
CA LYS A 212 -7.01 40.76 -10.27
C LYS A 212 -7.55 42.10 -9.73
N ARG A 213 -8.32 42.83 -10.54
CA ARG A 213 -8.88 44.14 -10.12
C ARG A 213 -9.89 44.00 -8.98
N ILE A 214 -10.76 42.98 -9.02
CA ILE A 214 -11.73 42.71 -7.94
C ILE A 214 -11.01 42.40 -6.61
N VAL A 215 -9.97 41.56 -6.64
CA VAL A 215 -9.18 41.22 -5.45
C VAL A 215 -8.49 42.46 -4.88
N GLN A 216 -7.88 43.28 -5.76
CA GLN A 216 -7.28 44.54 -5.37
C GLN A 216 -8.29 45.47 -4.69
N LEU A 217 -9.44 45.74 -5.33
CA LEU A 217 -10.49 46.59 -4.78
C LEU A 217 -11.04 46.05 -3.45
N PHE A 218 -11.13 44.73 -3.28
CA PHE A 218 -11.61 44.13 -2.05
C PHE A 218 -10.67 44.42 -0.86
N HIS A 219 -9.36 44.23 -1.06
CA HIS A 219 -8.35 44.45 -0.02
C HIS A 219 -8.09 45.93 0.26
N GLU A 220 -8.10 46.80 -0.76
CA GLU A 220 -8.03 48.25 -0.59
C GLU A 220 -9.16 48.77 0.34
N ASN A 221 -10.33 48.15 0.27
CA ASN A 221 -11.50 48.48 1.10
C ASN A 221 -11.60 47.64 2.38
N ARG A 222 -10.47 47.13 2.88
CA ARG A 222 -10.33 46.41 4.17
C ARG A 222 -11.24 45.18 4.31
N ASP A 223 -11.52 44.49 3.20
CA ASP A 223 -12.38 43.30 3.14
C ASP A 223 -13.84 43.54 3.57
N ILE A 224 -14.31 44.80 3.56
CA ILE A 224 -15.67 45.18 4.01
C ILE A 224 -16.65 45.14 2.84
N PHE A 225 -16.17 45.40 1.62
CA PHE A 225 -17.05 45.63 0.48
C PHE A 225 -17.51 44.31 -0.13
N GLY A 226 -18.82 44.11 -0.14
CA GLY A 226 -19.43 43.01 -0.88
C GLY A 226 -19.54 43.31 -2.37
N TYR A 227 -19.94 42.28 -3.12
CA TYR A 227 -20.01 42.29 -4.57
C TYR A 227 -20.83 43.45 -5.18
N ARG A 228 -21.89 43.93 -4.48
CA ARG A 228 -22.66 45.12 -4.91
C ARG A 228 -21.80 46.38 -4.93
N ARG A 229 -21.03 46.63 -3.86
CA ARG A 229 -20.18 47.83 -3.74
C ARG A 229 -19.00 47.76 -4.70
N ILE A 230 -18.41 46.57 -4.85
CA ILE A 230 -17.33 46.36 -5.83
C ILE A 230 -17.85 46.58 -7.26
N HIS A 231 -19.05 46.08 -7.59
CA HIS A 231 -19.66 46.32 -8.90
C HIS A 231 -19.83 47.83 -9.18
N THR A 232 -20.29 48.61 -8.20
CA THR A 232 -20.38 50.07 -8.34
C THR A 232 -19.01 50.72 -8.55
N LEU A 233 -17.96 50.27 -7.83
CA LEU A 233 -16.60 50.78 -8.02
C LEU A 233 -16.07 50.48 -9.43
N LEU A 234 -16.23 49.24 -9.89
CA LEU A 234 -15.84 48.84 -11.25
C LEU A 234 -16.59 49.64 -12.31
N HIS A 235 -17.87 49.95 -12.08
CA HIS A 235 -18.64 50.77 -13.00
C HIS A 235 -18.15 52.23 -13.03
N ARG A 236 -17.75 52.78 -11.87
CA ARG A 236 -17.12 54.12 -11.78
C ARG A 236 -15.76 54.17 -12.49
N GLU A 237 -15.04 53.06 -12.53
CA GLU A 237 -13.80 52.90 -13.29
C GLU A 237 -14.03 52.68 -14.80
N GLY A 238 -15.28 52.70 -15.27
CA GLY A 238 -15.63 52.50 -16.68
C GLY A 238 -15.69 51.03 -17.12
N ILE A 239 -15.52 50.07 -16.20
CA ILE A 239 -15.52 48.65 -16.51
C ILE A 239 -16.98 48.14 -16.53
N LYS A 240 -17.50 47.84 -17.73
CA LYS A 240 -18.86 47.32 -17.92
C LYS A 240 -18.91 45.82 -17.64
N VAL A 241 -19.36 45.44 -16.44
CA VAL A 241 -19.52 44.05 -16.01
C VAL A 241 -20.88 43.84 -15.36
N SER A 242 -21.46 42.65 -15.51
CA SER A 242 -22.69 42.28 -14.80
C SER A 242 -22.41 42.01 -13.32
N GLU A 243 -23.35 42.40 -12.45
CA GLU A 243 -23.27 42.13 -10.99
C GLU A 243 -23.10 40.63 -10.71
N LYS A 244 -23.74 39.76 -11.50
CA LYS A 244 -23.63 38.28 -11.39
C LYS A 244 -22.21 37.78 -11.65
N ALA A 245 -21.50 38.37 -12.62
CA ALA A 245 -20.12 38.00 -12.91
C ALA A 245 -19.19 38.40 -11.75
N VAL A 246 -19.34 39.60 -11.20
CA VAL A 246 -18.58 40.05 -10.01
C VAL A 246 -18.82 39.11 -8.83
N ARG A 247 -20.09 38.76 -8.54
CA ARG A 247 -20.43 37.81 -7.47
C ARG A 247 -19.77 36.45 -7.68
N ARG A 248 -19.83 35.90 -8.90
CA ARG A 248 -19.24 34.61 -9.24
C ARG A 248 -17.73 34.62 -9.03
N ILE A 249 -17.06 35.68 -9.49
CA ILE A 249 -15.61 35.85 -9.34
C ILE A 249 -15.24 35.93 -7.86
N MET A 250 -15.91 36.78 -7.07
CA MET A 250 -15.66 36.87 -5.62
C MET A 250 -15.84 35.52 -4.91
N LYS A 251 -16.83 34.71 -5.30
CA LYS A 251 -17.05 33.36 -4.76
C LYS A 251 -15.90 32.41 -5.11
N GLN A 252 -15.44 32.43 -6.36
CA GLN A 252 -14.33 31.60 -6.83
C GLN A 252 -13.01 31.97 -6.13
N GLU A 253 -12.75 33.26 -5.92
CA GLU A 253 -11.59 33.79 -5.20
C GLU A 253 -11.72 33.69 -3.67
N LYS A 254 -12.82 33.13 -3.16
CA LYS A 254 -13.09 32.99 -1.72
C LYS A 254 -12.99 34.33 -0.94
N LEU A 255 -13.41 35.43 -1.55
CA LEU A 255 -13.43 36.75 -0.93
C LEU A 255 -14.59 36.85 0.08
N ILE A 256 -14.30 36.54 1.34
CA ILE A 256 -15.28 36.54 2.43
C ILE A 256 -15.29 37.90 3.11
N ILE A 257 -16.46 38.54 3.10
CA ILE A 257 -16.67 39.85 3.73
C ILE A 257 -16.44 39.73 5.24
N ARG A 258 -15.57 40.58 5.80
CA ARG A 258 -15.40 40.71 7.24
C ARG A 258 -16.61 41.44 7.82
N ARG A 259 -17.48 40.69 8.51
CA ARG A 259 -18.60 41.28 9.27
C ARG A 259 -18.16 41.48 10.72
N LYS A 260 -18.23 42.73 11.20
CA LYS A 260 -18.15 42.97 12.64
C LYS A 260 -19.36 42.32 13.31
N ARG A 261 -19.12 41.44 14.29
CA ARG A 261 -20.19 40.94 15.15
C ARG A 261 -20.74 42.12 15.95
N ARG A 262 -22.08 42.23 16.04
CA ARG A 262 -22.70 43.19 16.96
C ARG A 262 -22.34 42.76 18.38
N GLN A 263 -21.46 43.50 19.02
CA GLN A 263 -21.20 43.35 20.45
C GLN A 263 -22.28 44.13 21.20
N LYS A 264 -22.75 43.58 22.34
CA LYS A 264 -23.55 44.38 23.26
C LYS A 264 -22.68 45.55 23.72
N TYR A 265 -23.28 46.74 23.79
CA TYR A 265 -22.58 47.92 24.30
C TYR A 265 -22.03 47.61 25.69
N ASN A 266 -20.73 47.84 25.87
CA ASN A 266 -20.08 47.77 27.17
C ASN A 266 -19.34 49.09 27.39
N SER A 267 -19.81 49.90 28.33
CA SER A 267 -19.17 51.15 28.75
C SER A 267 -17.98 50.91 29.69
N TYR A 268 -17.83 49.68 30.22
CA TYR A 268 -16.73 49.31 31.09
C TYR A 268 -15.43 49.26 30.28
N LYS A 269 -14.55 50.23 30.53
CA LYS A 269 -13.23 50.36 29.88
C LYS A 269 -12.13 49.52 30.56
N GLY A 270 -12.51 48.64 31.49
CA GLY A 270 -11.60 48.01 32.45
C GLY A 270 -11.55 48.79 33.77
N GLU A 271 -11.11 48.12 34.83
CA GLU A 271 -10.72 48.78 36.08
C GLU A 271 -9.42 49.56 35.88
N ILE A 272 -9.36 50.78 36.43
CA ILE A 272 -8.19 51.66 36.32
C ILE A 272 -7.02 51.13 37.16
N THR A 273 -7.33 50.39 38.22
CA THR A 273 -6.39 49.80 39.17
C THR A 273 -6.23 48.30 38.93
N PRO A 274 -5.05 47.72 39.23
CA PRO A 274 -4.88 46.27 39.23
C PRO A 274 -5.87 45.63 40.21
N ALA A 275 -6.38 44.46 39.85
CA ALA A 275 -7.30 43.72 40.72
C ALA A 275 -6.65 43.43 42.08
N VAL A 276 -7.40 43.68 43.15
CA VAL A 276 -6.97 43.36 44.52
C VAL A 276 -6.84 41.84 44.67
N GLU A 277 -5.89 41.40 45.49
CA GLU A 277 -5.65 39.98 45.73
C GLU A 277 -6.92 39.27 46.27
N ASN A 278 -7.26 38.12 45.68
CA ASN A 278 -8.38 37.30 46.12
C ASN A 278 -7.98 36.46 47.34
N VAL A 279 -8.06 37.07 48.52
CA VAL A 279 -7.69 36.46 49.81
C VAL A 279 -8.50 35.20 50.13
N ILE A 280 -9.74 35.10 49.63
CA ILE A 280 -10.64 33.96 49.93
C ILE A 280 -10.30 32.76 49.05
N ALA A 281 -9.87 32.96 47.80
CA ALA A 281 -9.49 31.89 46.86
C ALA A 281 -10.50 30.70 46.78
N ARG A 282 -11.80 30.99 46.92
CA ARG A 282 -12.92 30.02 47.01
C ARG A 282 -12.92 29.10 48.24
N ASP A 283 -12.14 29.40 49.27
CA ASP A 283 -12.27 28.75 50.58
C ASP A 283 -13.29 29.48 51.45
N PHE A 284 -14.50 28.93 51.51
CA PHE A 284 -15.61 29.47 52.31
C PHE A 284 -15.66 28.92 53.74
N HIS A 285 -14.75 28.02 54.12
CA HIS A 285 -14.77 27.40 55.44
C HIS A 285 -14.10 28.30 56.48
N ALA A 286 -14.68 28.39 57.68
CA ALA A 286 -14.15 29.20 58.77
C ALA A 286 -14.25 28.46 60.11
N THR A 287 -13.23 28.62 60.96
CA THR A 287 -13.13 27.94 62.26
C THR A 287 -13.96 28.60 63.36
N LYS A 288 -14.23 29.90 63.24
CA LYS A 288 -15.03 30.71 64.19
C LYS A 288 -15.99 31.62 63.43
N PRO A 289 -17.12 32.02 64.03
CA PRO A 289 -18.01 33.00 63.43
C PRO A 289 -17.28 34.33 63.16
N ASN A 290 -17.76 35.09 62.17
CA ASN A 290 -17.26 36.40 61.78
C ASN A 290 -15.80 36.47 61.26
N GLN A 291 -15.18 35.35 60.88
CA GLN A 291 -13.82 35.35 60.30
C GLN A 291 -13.79 35.68 58.80
N LYS A 292 -14.83 35.31 58.06
CA LYS A 292 -14.95 35.55 56.61
C LYS A 292 -16.31 36.18 56.34
N TRP A 293 -16.31 37.35 55.69
CA TRP A 293 -17.52 38.07 55.29
C TRP A 293 -17.48 38.22 53.77
N LEU A 294 -18.48 37.67 53.09
CA LEU A 294 -18.64 37.74 51.65
C LEU A 294 -20.00 38.36 51.36
N THR A 295 -20.04 39.23 50.35
CA THR A 295 -21.28 39.79 49.81
C THR A 295 -21.31 39.47 48.33
N ASP A 296 -22.34 38.75 47.88
CA ASP A 296 -22.62 38.62 46.45
C ASP A 296 -23.66 39.65 46.02
N ILE A 297 -23.46 40.22 44.84
CA ILE A 297 -24.44 41.09 44.18
C ILE A 297 -25.26 40.21 43.25
N THR A 298 -26.51 39.97 43.60
CA THR A 298 -27.45 39.23 42.74
C THR A 298 -28.37 40.23 42.05
N GLU A 299 -28.19 40.39 40.74
CA GLU A 299 -29.13 41.18 39.93
C GLU A 299 -30.42 40.37 39.70
N PHE A 300 -31.57 40.97 40.03
CA PHE A 300 -32.87 40.43 39.66
C PHE A 300 -33.61 41.41 38.75
N SER A 301 -34.16 40.90 37.65
CA SER A 301 -34.89 41.72 36.70
C SER A 301 -36.29 42.04 37.24
N ILE A 302 -36.58 43.32 37.46
CA ILE A 302 -37.93 43.78 37.79
C ILE A 302 -38.69 43.96 36.47
N PHE A 303 -39.70 43.12 36.22
CA PHE A 303 -40.59 43.29 35.06
C PHE A 303 -41.54 44.47 35.32
N THR A 304 -41.16 45.67 34.87
CA THR A 304 -42.12 46.77 34.76
C THR A 304 -43.10 46.45 33.63
N LYS A 305 -44.34 46.09 33.97
CA LYS A 305 -45.47 46.07 33.01
C LYS A 305 -45.62 47.48 32.45
N GLN A 306 -45.11 47.73 31.25
CA GLN A 306 -45.51 48.90 30.49
C GLN A 306 -47.01 48.74 30.20
N LYS A 307 -47.84 49.59 30.81
CA LYS A 307 -49.24 49.74 30.39
C LYS A 307 -49.20 50.11 28.91
N LYS A 308 -49.87 49.29 28.09
CA LYS A 308 -50.15 49.58 26.69
C LYS A 308 -50.85 50.92 26.55
#